data_AF-A0A7J2IFH4-F1
#
_entry.id   AF-A0A7J2IFH4-F1
#
_cell.length_a   1.000
_cell.length_b   1.000
_cell.length_c   1.000
_cell.angle_alpha   90.00
_cell.angle_beta   90.00
_cell.angle_gamma   90.00
#
_symmetry.space_group_name_H-M   'P 1'
#
loop_
_entity.id
_entity.type
_entity.pdbx_description
1 polymer ?
#
loop_
_entity_poly.entity_id
_entity_poly.type
_entity_poly.pdbx_seq_one_letter_code
_entity_poly.pdbx_strand_id
1 'polypeptide(L)' 'METVLTIKFRGVEARILDEMVSSGIFNTKSEAIRSALVKYALDIGLFDRRQLWKKITAHKTRDVSPEKLQREIRKIKDET' A
#
# COMPACT_ATOMS: atom_id res chain seq x y z
N MET A 1 -1.63 -15.65 8.72
CA MET A 1 -1.49 -15.16 10.10
C MET A 1 -1.77 -13.67 10.07
N GLU A 2 -2.73 -13.19 10.86
CA GLU A 2 -3.07 -11.77 10.96
C GLU A 2 -2.49 -11.21 12.26
N THR A 3 -2.02 -9.96 12.23
CA THR A 3 -1.58 -9.23 13.42
C THR A 3 -2.18 -7.84 13.41
N VAL A 4 -2.59 -7.36 14.58
CA VAL A 4 -3.23 -6.06 14.76
C VAL A 4 -2.35 -5.22 15.67
N LEU A 5 -2.13 -3.97 15.27
CA LEU A 5 -1.29 -3.03 16.01
C LEU A 5 -2.03 -1.69 16.16
N THR A 6 -2.00 -1.13 17.36
CA THR A 6 -2.48 0.23 17.65
C THR A 6 -1.29 1.13 17.90
N ILE A 7 -1.14 2.18 17.08
CA ILE A 7 -0.03 3.14 17.17
C ILE A 7 -0.60 4.54 17.44
N LYS A 8 0.05 5.31 18.30
CA LYS A 8 -0.24 6.74 18.49
C LYS A 8 0.82 7.56 17.74
N PHE A 9 0.42 8.23 16.67
CA PHE A 9 1.26 9.18 15.94
C PHE A 9 1.21 10.56 16.60
N ARG A 10 2.33 11.28 16.61
CA ARG A 10 2.41 12.63 17.22
C ARG A 10 3.14 13.61 16.33
N GLY A 11 2.78 14.90 16.45
CA GLY A 11 3.45 15.99 15.77
C GLY A 11 3.52 15.79 14.26
N VAL A 12 4.73 15.75 13.71
CA VAL A 12 4.99 15.63 12.27
C VAL A 12 4.43 14.33 11.69
N GLU A 13 4.51 13.21 12.41
CA GLU A 13 4.00 11.91 11.93
C GLU A 13 2.50 11.94 11.71
N ALA A 14 1.76 12.54 12.64
CA ALA A 14 0.31 12.69 12.54
C ALA A 14 -0.05 13.58 11.35
N ARG A 15 0.68 14.69 11.16
CA ARG A 15 0.47 15.60 10.02
C ARG A 15 0.74 14.92 8.67
N ILE A 16 1.83 14.16 8.56
CA ILE A 16 2.14 13.41 7.33
C ILE A 16 1.03 12.41 7.03
N LEU A 17 0.58 11.66 8.04
CA LEU A 17 -0.46 10.66 7.87
C LEU A 17 -1.80 11.29 7.47
N ASP A 18 -2.13 12.47 8.01
CA ASP A 18 -3.31 13.23 7.61
C ASP A 18 -3.18 13.69 6.15
N GLU A 19 -2.04 14.26 5.76
CA GLU A 19 -1.77 14.74 4.39
C GLU A 19 -1.85 13.60 3.36
N MET A 20 -1.33 12.42 3.70
CA MET A 20 -1.38 11.22 2.86
C MET A 20 -2.82 10.79 2.52
N VAL A 21 -3.78 11.08 3.40
CA VAL A 21 -5.19 10.79 3.17
C VAL A 21 -5.91 11.97 2.52
N SER A 22 -5.68 13.20 2.98
CA SER A 22 -6.36 14.39 2.46
C SER A 22 -5.99 14.72 1.01
N SER A 23 -4.76 14.38 0.60
CA SER A 23 -4.32 14.48 -0.81
C SER A 23 -4.98 13.47 -1.74
N GLY A 24 -5.77 12.51 -1.21
CA GLY A 24 -6.41 11.46 -1.99
C GLY A 24 -5.48 10.35 -2.45
N ILE A 25 -4.20 10.35 -2.03
CA ILE A 25 -3.23 9.28 -2.35
C ILE A 25 -3.66 7.95 -1.73
N PHE A 26 -4.22 7.99 -0.52
CA PHE A 26 -4.74 6.82 0.19
C PHE A 26 -6.15 7.07 0.72
N ASN A 27 -6.99 6.04 0.72
CA ASN A 27 -8.38 6.17 1.18
C ASN A 27 -8.47 6.21 2.71
N THR A 28 -7.52 5.57 3.41
CA THR A 28 -7.51 5.49 4.87
C THR A 28 -6.10 5.57 5.45
N LYS A 29 -6.00 6.03 6.71
CA LYS A 29 -4.74 6.03 7.47
C LYS A 29 -4.10 4.64 7.55
N SER A 30 -4.93 3.61 7.77
CA SER A 30 -4.47 2.22 7.84
C SER A 30 -3.88 1.74 6.52
N GLU A 31 -4.44 2.16 5.39
CA GLU A 31 -3.91 1.86 4.06
C GLU A 31 -2.57 2.57 3.80
N ALA A 32 -2.47 3.85 4.15
CA ALA A 32 -1.23 4.61 4.06
C ALA A 32 -0.09 3.95 4.87
N ILE A 33 -0.36 3.58 6.13
CA ILE A 33 0.65 2.94 7.00
C ILE A 33 1.06 1.55 6.48
N ARG A 34 0.11 0.73 6.03
CA ARG A 34 0.44 -0.57 5.43
C ARG A 34 1.32 -0.41 4.18
N SER A 35 1.02 0.57 3.34
CA SER A 35 1.79 0.85 2.13
C SER A 35 3.19 1.40 2.45
N ALA A 36 3.28 2.29 3.44
CA ALA A 36 4.56 2.83 3.93
C ALA A 36 5.47 1.73 4.50
N LEU A 37 4.90 0.76 5.24
CA LEU A 37 5.66 -0.39 5.76
C LEU A 37 6.26 -1.23 4.63
N VAL A 38 5.47 -1.52 3.60
CA VAL A 38 5.93 -2.28 2.42
C VAL A 38 7.02 -1.52 1.67
N LYS A 39 6.84 -0.21 1.47
CA LYS A 39 7.82 0.66 0.82
C LYS A 39 9.13 0.71 1.61
N TYR A 40 9.05 0.91 2.92
CA TYR A 40 10.22 0.95 3.79
C TYR A 40 11.00 -0.38 3.75
N ALA A 41 10.30 -1.52 3.76
CA ALA A 41 10.94 -2.83 3.62
C ALA A 41 11.70 -3.00 2.29
N LEU A 42 11.19 -2.44 1.19
CA LEU A 42 11.92 -2.41 -0.09
C LEU A 42 13.14 -1.48 -0.03
N ASP A 43 13.00 -0.31 0.57
CA ASP A 43 14.05 0.72 0.61
C ASP A 43 15.25 0.29 1.46
N ILE A 44 15.01 -0.46 2.54
CA ILE A 44 16.10 -1.03 3.37
C ILE A 44 16.62 -2.37 2.84
N GLY A 45 16.12 -2.87 1.71
CA GLY A 45 16.53 -4.13 1.11
C GLY A 45 16.08 -5.39 1.87
N LEU A 46 15.11 -5.29 2.78
CA LEU A 46 14.54 -6.43 3.50
C LEU A 46 13.85 -7.41 2.54
N PHE A 47 13.25 -6.88 1.47
CA PHE A 47 12.73 -7.66 0.35
C PHE A 47 13.23 -7.06 -0.96
N ASP A 48 13.56 -7.92 -1.93
CA ASP A 48 13.63 -7.48 -3.31
C ASP A 48 12.21 -7.40 -3.93
N ARG A 49 12.05 -6.59 -4.97
CA ARG A 49 10.74 -6.36 -5.61
C ARG A 49 10.10 -7.65 -6.15
N ARG A 50 10.90 -8.60 -6.65
CA ARG A 50 10.39 -9.86 -7.22
C ARG A 50 9.91 -10.79 -6.12
N GLN A 51 10.64 -10.89 -5.02
CA GLN A 51 10.26 -11.66 -3.83
C GLN A 51 8.98 -11.12 -3.21
N LEU A 52 8.89 -9.79 -3.06
CA LEU A 52 7.69 -9.16 -2.54
C LEU A 52 6.48 -9.43 -3.46
N TRP A 53 6.63 -9.25 -4.77
CA TRP A 53 5.57 -9.52 -5.73
C TRP A 53 5.08 -10.97 -5.66
N LYS A 54 6.01 -11.94 -5.63
CA LYS A 54 5.67 -13.36 -5.46
C LYS A 54 4.85 -13.60 -4.19
N LYS A 55 5.25 -13.00 -3.06
CA LYS A 55 4.54 -13.15 -1.77
C LYS A 55 3.16 -12.49 -1.78
N ILE A 56 3.01 -11.32 -2.41
CA ILE A 56 1.71 -10.66 -2.59
C ILE A 56 0.80 -11.55 -3.43
N THR A 57 1.26 -12.05 -4.58
CA THR A 57 0.45 -12.91 -5.45
C THR A 57 0.12 -14.28 -4.86
N ALA A 58 0.96 -14.77 -3.93
CA ALA A 58 0.71 -16.03 -3.23
C ALA A 58 -0.45 -15.91 -2.23
N HIS A 59 -0.71 -14.71 -1.71
CA HIS A 59 -1.89 -14.43 -0.90
C HIS A 59 -3.00 -13.87 -1.79
N LYS A 60 -4.00 -14.71 -2.11
CA LYS A 60 -5.24 -14.24 -2.75
C LYS A 60 -5.96 -13.23 -1.83
N THR A 61 -5.74 -11.93 -2.04
CA THR A 61 -6.59 -10.89 -1.45
C THR A 61 -7.79 -10.67 -2.38
N ARG A 62 -8.96 -11.10 -1.90
CA ARG A 62 -10.34 -10.78 -2.37
C ARG A 62 -10.49 -10.44 -3.85
N ASP A 63 -10.91 -11.42 -4.64
CA ASP A 63 -11.76 -11.28 -5.85
C ASP A 63 -11.36 -10.25 -6.92
N VAL A 64 -10.10 -9.83 -6.99
CA VAL A 64 -9.59 -9.02 -8.10
C VAL A 64 -8.84 -9.94 -9.06
N SER A 65 -9.49 -10.23 -10.19
CA SER A 65 -8.86 -11.00 -11.25
C SER A 65 -7.74 -10.18 -11.92
N PRO A 66 -6.69 -10.83 -12.45
CA PRO A 66 -5.61 -10.14 -13.18
C PRO A 66 -6.13 -9.21 -14.29
N GLU A 67 -7.23 -9.59 -14.94
CA GLU A 67 -7.88 -8.83 -16.01
C GLU A 67 -8.60 -7.58 -15.50
N LYS A 68 -9.09 -7.59 -14.25
CA LYS A 68 -9.66 -6.41 -13.60
C LYS A 68 -8.55 -5.43 -13.24
N LEU A 69 -7.44 -5.93 -12.70
CA LEU A 69 -6.27 -5.11 -12.35
C LEU A 69 -5.64 -4.46 -13.59
N GLN A 70 -5.49 -5.20 -14.69
CA GLN A 70 -4.98 -4.66 -15.96
C GLN A 70 -5.88 -3.56 -16.53
N ARG A 71 -7.21 -3.69 -16.39
CA ARG A 71 -8.16 -2.67 -16.83
C ARG A 71 -8.05 -1.40 -15.99
N GLU A 72 -7.93 -1.54 -14.67
CA GLU A 72 -7.74 -0.41 -13.76
C GLU A 72 -6.41 0.32 -14.03
N ILE A 73 -5.32 -0.43 -14.24
CA ILE A 73 -4.01 0.15 -14.60
C ILE A 73 -4.07 0.91 -15.93
N ARG A 74 -4.80 0.38 -16.94
CA ARG A 74 -4.99 1.08 -18.22
C ARG A 74 -5.78 2.38 -18.05
N LYS A 75 -6.90 2.35 -17.31
CA LYS A 75 -7.67 3.57 -17.04
C LYS A 75 -6.84 4.68 -16.40
N ILE A 76 -6.04 4.35 -15.39
CA ILE A 76 -5.18 5.33 -14.72
C ILE A 76 -4.14 5.92 -15.68
N LYS A 77 -3.62 5.12 -16.62
CA LYS A 77 -2.66 5.58 -17.64
C LYS A 77 -3.29 6.45 -18.73
N ASP A 78 -4.57 6.22 -19.06
CA ASP A 78 -5.27 7.00 -20.08
C ASP A 78 -5.84 8.31 -19.51
N GLU A 79 -5.95 8.44 -18.19
CA GLU A 79 -6.36 9.65 -17.46
C GLU A 79 -5.18 10.60 -17.12
N THR A 80 -3.94 10.27 -17.51
CA THR A 80 -2.73 11.09 -17.33
C THR A 80 -2.10 11.43 -18.68
#